data_AF-A0A5B8C9Q0-F1
#
_entry.id   AF-A0A5B8C9Q0-F1
#
_cell.length_a   1.000
_cell.length_b   1.000
_cell.length_c   1.000
_cell.angle_alpha   90.00
_cell.angle_beta   90.00
_cell.angle_gamma   90.00
#
_symmetry.space_group_name_H-M   'P 1'
#
loop_
_entity.id
_entity.type
_entity.pdbx_description
1 polymer ?
#
loop_
_entity_poly.entity_id
_entity_poly.type
_entity_poly.pdbx_seq_one_letter_code
_entity_poly.pdbx_strand_id
1 'polypeptide(L)'
;MTGRNVLVVGGGIGGLSAAIALRQAGLAVTVLERQHDLHSSIFGVGIIQPINALRALDALGCAQACMDAGYPASEWGAMYDVDGNHLHPCGARRSRDPTCPR
;
A
#
# COMPACT_ATOMS: atom_id res chain seq x y z
N MET A 1 2.44 21.46 29.23
CA MET A 1 3.69 20.92 28.64
C MET A 1 3.50 20.78 27.15
N THR A 2 4.44 21.35 26.41
CA THR A 2 4.55 21.46 24.95
C THR A 2 4.37 20.11 24.25
N GLY A 3 3.24 19.91 23.57
CA GLY A 3 3.08 18.79 22.65
C GLY A 3 4.16 18.85 21.58
N ARG A 4 4.85 17.73 21.32
CA ARG A 4 5.86 17.69 20.25
C ARG A 4 5.13 17.78 18.91
N ASN A 5 5.36 18.87 18.19
CA ASN A 5 4.85 19.04 16.84
C ASN A 5 5.81 18.35 15.86
N VAL A 6 5.27 17.50 14.98
CA VAL A 6 6.05 16.77 13.97
C VAL A 6 5.70 17.30 12.58
N LEU A 7 6.74 17.66 11.82
CA LEU A 7 6.61 18.02 10.41
C LEU A 7 6.99 16.81 9.55
N VAL A 8 6.09 16.38 8.68
CA VAL A 8 6.34 15.36 7.65
C VAL A 8 6.44 16.05 6.30
N VAL A 9 7.55 15.85 5.61
CA VAL A 9 7.78 16.44 4.27
C VAL A 9 7.61 15.33 3.22
N GLY A 10 6.57 15.45 2.41
CA GLY A 10 6.16 14.52 1.37
C GLY A 10 4.79 13.87 1.66
N GLY A 11 3.86 14.02 0.72
CA GLY A 11 2.50 13.45 0.74
C GLY A 11 2.38 12.09 0.04
N GLY A 12 3.48 11.36 -0.14
CA GLY A 12 3.48 10.00 -0.68
C GLY A 12 3.07 8.94 0.37
N ILE A 13 3.09 7.66 -0.03
CA ILE A 13 2.67 6.52 0.80
C ILE A 13 3.38 6.52 2.17
N GLY A 14 4.71 6.58 2.18
CA GLY A 14 5.48 6.57 3.43
C GLY A 14 5.22 7.78 4.33
N GLY A 15 5.06 8.97 3.75
CA GLY A 15 4.80 10.21 4.50
C GLY A 15 3.41 10.20 5.14
N LEU A 16 2.38 9.83 4.38
CA LEU A 16 1.01 9.71 4.90
C LEU A 16 0.91 8.57 5.93
N SER A 17 1.55 7.42 5.69
CA SER A 17 1.63 6.34 6.67
C SER A 17 2.27 6.78 7.99
N ALA A 18 3.40 7.49 7.93
CA ALA A 18 4.05 8.04 9.11
C ALA A 18 3.15 9.06 9.83
N ALA A 19 2.51 9.96 9.08
CA ALA A 19 1.62 10.96 9.64
C ALA A 19 0.43 10.33 10.39
N ILE A 20 -0.18 9.29 9.83
CA ILE A 20 -1.27 8.54 10.48
C ILE A 20 -0.77 7.89 11.77
N ALA A 21 0.34 7.17 11.73
CA ALA A 21 0.90 6.50 12.90
C ALA A 21 1.26 7.50 14.03
N LEU A 22 1.88 8.62 13.69
CA LEU A 22 2.22 9.68 14.65
C LEU A 22 0.97 10.32 15.27
N ARG A 23 -0.09 10.54 14.47
CA ARG A 23 -1.37 11.02 14.98
C ARG A 23 -2.04 10.02 15.90
N GLN A 24 -2.03 8.72 15.57
CA GLN A 24 -2.53 7.66 16.44
C GLN A 24 -1.76 7.59 17.77
N ALA A 25 -0.48 7.95 17.77
CA ALA A 25 0.34 8.09 18.99
C ALA A 25 0.09 9.39 19.78
N GLY A 26 -0.87 10.23 19.37
CA GLY A 26 -1.26 11.46 20.07
C GLY A 26 -0.39 12.68 19.76
N LEU A 27 0.44 12.63 18.70
CA LEU A 27 1.28 13.76 18.30
C LEU A 27 0.53 14.69 17.34
N ALA A 28 0.83 15.99 17.45
CA ALA A 28 0.39 16.97 16.47
C ALA A 28 1.28 16.88 15.23
N VAL A 29 0.68 16.67 14.06
CA VAL A 29 1.40 16.40 12.82
C VAL A 29 0.96 17.37 11.73
N THR A 30 1.92 17.95 11.02
CA THR A 30 1.72 18.73 9.80
C THR A 30 2.40 18.02 8.64
N VAL A 31 1.69 17.83 7.52
CA VAL A 31 2.25 17.26 6.29
C VAL A 31 2.41 18.37 5.27
N LEU A 32 3.58 18.47 4.65
CA LEU A 32 3.84 19.35 3.52
C LEU A 32 4.02 18.51 2.26
N GLU A 33 3.28 18.83 1.21
CA GLU A 33 3.46 18.28 -0.13
C GLU A 33 3.70 19.45 -1.10
N ARG A 34 4.60 19.25 -2.06
CA ARG A 34 4.94 20.24 -3.07
C ARG A 34 3.90 20.30 -4.19
N GLN A 35 3.28 19.16 -4.53
CA GLN A 35 2.20 19.11 -5.51
C GLN A 35 0.93 19.77 -4.96
N HIS A 36 0.26 20.56 -5.81
CA HIS A 36 -0.94 21.31 -5.41
C HIS A 36 -2.19 20.42 -5.34
N ASP A 37 -2.17 19.30 -6.05
CA ASP A 37 -3.19 18.27 -5.98
C ASP A 37 -2.55 16.90 -5.69
N LEU A 38 -3.38 15.97 -5.21
CA LEU A 38 -3.01 14.57 -5.01
C LEU A 38 -3.27 13.72 -6.26
N HIS A 39 -3.55 14.36 -7.41
CA HIS A 39 -3.80 13.64 -8.65
C HIS A 39 -2.45 13.16 -9.16
N SER A 40 -2.16 11.87 -8.97
CA SER A 40 -0.93 11.29 -9.52
C SER A 40 -0.98 11.49 -11.03
N SER A 41 -0.09 12.33 -11.56
CA SER A 41 0.08 12.56 -13.00
C SER A 41 0.57 11.30 -13.75
N ILE A 42 0.69 10.18 -13.03
CA ILE A 42 1.17 8.88 -13.49
C ILE A 42 -0.06 8.03 -13.84
N PHE A 43 -0.68 8.33 -14.98
CA PHE A 43 -1.70 7.46 -15.55
C PHE A 43 -1.05 6.17 -16.07
N GLY A 44 -1.60 5.01 -15.69
CA GLY A 44 -1.21 3.70 -16.23
C GLY A 44 -0.18 2.90 -15.42
N VAL A 45 0.29 3.38 -14.27
CA VAL A 45 1.20 2.62 -13.39
C VAL A 45 0.47 2.16 -12.14
N GLY A 46 0.23 0.85 -12.03
CA GLY A 46 -0.26 0.21 -10.82
C GLY A 46 0.89 -0.25 -9.91
N ILE A 47 0.67 -0.23 -8.60
CA ILE A 47 1.57 -0.86 -7.63
C ILE A 47 0.90 -2.10 -7.05
N ILE A 48 1.63 -3.21 -6.98
CA ILE A 48 1.15 -4.42 -6.33
C ILE A 48 1.23 -4.19 -4.82
N GLN A 49 0.13 -4.48 -4.11
CA GLN A 49 0.10 -4.47 -2.65
C GLN A 49 0.26 -5.91 -2.14
N PRO A 50 1.49 -6.38 -1.86
CA PRO A 50 1.70 -7.69 -1.25
C PRO A 50 1.10 -7.75 0.15
N ILE A 51 0.96 -8.97 0.68
CA ILE A 51 0.27 -9.23 1.95
C ILE A 51 0.89 -8.44 3.12
N ASN A 52 2.22 -8.34 3.17
CA ASN A 52 2.91 -7.56 4.19
C ASN A 52 2.57 -6.06 4.13
N ALA A 53 2.40 -5.50 2.92
CA ALA A 53 1.97 -4.12 2.75
C ALA A 53 0.52 -3.92 3.23
N LEU A 54 -0.39 -4.83 2.86
CA LEU A 54 -1.78 -4.79 3.33
C LEU A 54 -1.88 -4.90 4.86
N ARG A 55 -1.03 -5.71 5.51
CA ARG A 55 -0.96 -5.76 6.98
C ARG A 55 -0.48 -4.47 7.61
N ALA A 56 0.53 -3.83 7.01
CA ALA A 56 0.99 -2.52 7.47
C ALA A 56 -0.10 -1.45 7.32
N LEU A 57 -0.84 -1.48 6.21
CA LEU A 57 -2.00 -0.60 5.99
C LEU A 57 -3.16 -0.90 6.95
N ASP A 58 -3.33 -2.15 7.38
CA ASP A 58 -4.36 -2.54 8.35
C ASP A 58 -4.09 -1.95 9.73
N ALA A 59 -2.82 -1.97 10.17
CA ALA A 59 -2.40 -1.29 11.40
C ALA A 59 -2.66 0.23 11.38
N LEU A 60 -2.74 0.83 10.18
CA LEU A 60 -3.07 2.24 9.98
C LEU A 60 -4.58 2.49 9.77
N GLY A 61 -5.39 1.44 9.66
CA GLY A 61 -6.82 1.53 9.35
C GLY A 61 -7.14 1.81 7.87
N CYS A 62 -6.17 1.62 6.97
CA CYS A 62 -6.28 1.93 5.54
C CYS A 62 -6.51 0.71 4.65
N ALA A 63 -6.26 -0.51 5.14
CA ALA A 63 -6.28 -1.73 4.32
C ALA A 63 -7.59 -1.94 3.55
N GLN A 64 -8.75 -1.75 4.20
CA GLN A 64 -10.04 -1.99 3.56
C GLN A 64 -10.28 -0.99 2.42
N ALA A 65 -10.03 0.30 2.65
CA ALA A 65 -10.15 1.32 1.61
C ALA A 65 -9.21 1.05 0.41
N CYS A 66 -7.99 0.56 0.67
CA CYS A 66 -7.06 0.16 -0.39
C CYS A 66 -7.54 -1.08 -1.17
N MET A 67 -8.16 -2.06 -0.50
CA MET A 67 -8.74 -3.23 -1.17
C MET A 67 -9.96 -2.86 -2.01
N ASP A 68 -10.82 -1.96 -1.52
CA ASP A 68 -12.02 -1.52 -2.23
C ASP A 68 -11.70 -0.69 -3.47
N ALA A 69 -10.62 0.10 -3.43
CA ALA A 69 -10.12 0.87 -4.57
C ALA A 69 -9.27 0.04 -5.55
N GLY A 70 -8.75 -1.11 -5.10
CA GLY A 70 -7.86 -1.96 -5.87
C GLY A 70 -8.59 -3.03 -6.68
N TYR A 71 -7.81 -3.86 -7.37
CA TYR A 71 -8.31 -5.06 -8.05
C TYR A 71 -7.69 -6.32 -7.42
N PRO A 72 -8.50 -7.29 -6.97
CA PRO A 72 -7.97 -8.52 -6.39
C PRO A 72 -7.40 -9.44 -7.49
N ALA A 73 -6.09 -9.60 -7.52
CA ALA A 73 -5.45 -10.61 -8.37
C ALA A 73 -5.74 -12.02 -7.82
N SER A 74 -6.36 -12.89 -8.64
CA SER A 74 -6.60 -14.29 -8.29
C SER A 74 -5.33 -15.14 -8.33
N GLU A 75 -4.35 -14.73 -9.13
CA GLU A 75 -3.07 -15.40 -9.39
C GLU A 75 -2.01 -14.37 -9.80
N TRP A 76 -0.73 -14.70 -9.69
CA TRP A 76 0.35 -13.84 -10.25
C TRP A 76 0.46 -13.98 -11.76
N GLY A 77 -0.10 -15.06 -12.33
CA GLY A 77 -0.12 -15.35 -13.76
C GLY A 77 0.58 -16.67 -14.06
N ALA A 78 1.18 -16.78 -15.24
CA ALA A 78 1.97 -17.93 -15.65
C ALA A 78 3.21 -17.48 -16.43
N MET A 79 4.25 -18.31 -16.39
CA MET A 79 5.47 -18.11 -17.15
C MET A 79 5.35 -18.83 -18.49
N TYR A 80 5.68 -18.12 -19.56
CA TYR A 80 5.68 -18.62 -20.93
C TYR A 80 7.06 -18.42 -21.54
N ASP A 81 7.45 -19.30 -22.47
CA ASP A 81 8.64 -19.08 -23.30
C ASP A 81 8.38 -18.04 -24.41
N VAL A 82 9.39 -17.81 -25.25
CA VAL A 82 9.32 -16.83 -26.35
C VAL A 82 8.32 -17.22 -27.44
N ASP A 83 7.95 -18.51 -27.53
CA ASP A 83 7.00 -19.04 -28.49
C ASP A 83 5.56 -19.06 -27.91
N GLY A 84 5.40 -18.66 -26.65
CA GLY A 84 4.12 -18.66 -25.94
C GLY A 84 3.73 -20.00 -25.34
N ASN A 85 4.65 -20.98 -25.28
CA ASN A 85 4.36 -22.25 -24.60
C ASN A 85 4.40 -22.05 -23.08
N HIS A 86 3.42 -22.63 -22.40
CA HIS A 86 3.32 -22.53 -20.94
C HIS A 86 4.41 -23.35 -20.25
N LEU A 87 5.22 -22.69 -19.42
CA LEU A 87 6.27 -23.32 -18.63
C LEU A 87 5.77 -23.69 -17.24
N HIS A 88 5.31 -22.70 -16.47
CA HIS A 88 4.92 -22.89 -15.07
C HIS A 88 3.86 -21.87 -14.62
N PRO A 89 2.90 -22.29 -13.77
CA PRO A 89 2.00 -21.34 -13.12
C PRO A 89 2.76 -20.51 -12.08
N CYS A 90 2.40 -19.24 -11.96
CA CYS A 90 2.86 -18.34 -10.91
C CYS A 90 1.71 -18.16 -9.91
N GLY A 91 1.65 -19.06 -8.93
CA GLY A 91 0.57 -19.06 -7.94
C GLY A 91 0.61 -17.83 -7.03
N ALA A 92 -0.56 -17.33 -6.62
CA ALA A 92 -0.72 -16.34 -5.56
C ALA A 92 -1.42 -16.95 -4.35
N ARG A 93 -0.94 -16.64 -3.14
CA ARG A 93 -1.74 -16.83 -1.91
C ARG A 93 -2.49 -15.54 -1.59
N ARG A 94 -3.75 -15.67 -1.17
CA ARG A 94 -4.59 -14.53 -0.80
C ARG A 94 -4.32 -14.09 0.64
N SER A 95 -4.49 -12.80 0.92
CA SER A 95 -4.36 -12.24 2.27
C SER A 95 -5.37 -12.81 3.28
N ARG A 96 -6.55 -13.25 2.79
CA ARG A 96 -7.62 -13.87 3.59
C ARG A 96 -7.52 -15.40 3.68
N ASP A 97 -6.46 -16.00 3.14
CA ASP A 97 -6.21 -17.44 3.33
C ASP A 97 -5.87 -17.70 4.81
N PRO A 98 -6.66 -18.51 5.54
CA PRO A 98 -6.43 -18.78 6.96
C PRO A 98 -5.12 -19.52 7.24
N THR A 99 -4.48 -20.09 6.22
CA THR A 99 -3.17 -20.74 6.32
C THR A 99 -1.99 -19.78 6.14
N CYS A 100 -2.25 -18.51 5.79
CA CYS A 100 -1.20 -17.50 5.61
C CYS A 100 -0.58 -17.13 6.97
N PRO A 101 0.76 -17.27 7.17
CA PRO A 101 1.42 -16.95 8.43
C PRO A 101 1.17 -15.49 8.82
N ARG A 102 0.70 -15.21 10.04
CA ARG A 102 0.45 -13.84 10.52
C ARG A 102 1.73 -13.04 10.73
#